data_AF-A0A800KIG6-F1
#
_entry.id   AF-A0A800KIG6-F1
#
_cell.length_a   1.000
_cell.length_b   1.000
_cell.length_c   1.000
_cell.angle_alpha   90.00
_cell.angle_beta   90.00
_cell.angle_gamma   90.00
#
_symmetry.space_group_name_H-M   'P 1'
#
loop_
_entity.id
_entity.type
_entity.pdbx_description
1 polymer ?
#
loop_
_entity_poly.entity_id
_entity_poly.type
_entity_poly.pdbx_seq_one_letter_code
_entity_poly.pdbx_strand_id
1 'polypeptide(L)'
;MGPVLKETLASVTRSPLLTGLSISMISLAFYILGLFALAVHNFYLVLDEMEERIQVVAYIRDTATPENIMDLRAILASVPEVEGVELVTKNEA
;
A
#
# COMPACT_ATOMS: atom_id res chain seq x y z
N MET A 1 -1.29 -38.79 28.85
CA MET A 1 -1.80 -38.29 27.55
C MET A 1 -1.33 -39.19 26.39
N GLY A 2 -1.48 -40.52 26.48
CA GLY A 2 -0.83 -41.48 25.55
C GLY A 2 -1.74 -42.23 24.56
N PRO A 3 -2.94 -42.71 24.95
CA PRO A 3 -3.75 -43.55 24.06
C PRO A 3 -4.53 -42.74 23.03
N VAL A 4 -5.22 -41.67 23.46
CA VAL A 4 -6.13 -40.89 22.62
C VAL A 4 -5.44 -40.26 21.42
N LEU A 5 -4.23 -39.71 21.61
CA LEU A 5 -3.46 -39.09 20.51
C LEU A 5 -3.07 -40.14 19.47
N LYS A 6 -2.63 -41.32 19.92
CA LYS A 6 -2.21 -42.43 19.06
C LYS A 6 -3.38 -43.00 18.27
N GLU A 7 -4.56 -43.07 18.89
CA GLU A 7 -5.80 -43.54 18.29
C GLU A 7 -6.37 -42.54 17.27
N THR A 8 -6.24 -41.24 17.55
CA THR A 8 -6.60 -40.16 16.62
C THR A 8 -5.68 -40.14 15.39
N LEU A 9 -4.37 -40.32 15.56
CA LEU A 9 -3.43 -40.46 14.44
C LEU A 9 -3.70 -41.73 13.61
N ALA A 10 -4.12 -42.82 14.27
CA ALA A 10 -4.49 -44.05 13.59
C ALA A 10 -5.83 -43.96 12.82
N SER A 11 -6.71 -43.02 13.16
CA SER A 11 -7.95 -42.79 12.39
C SER A 11 -7.68 -42.03 11.09
N VAL A 12 -6.70 -41.12 11.09
CA VAL A 12 -6.22 -40.37 9.91
C VAL A 12 -5.69 -41.32 8.82
N THR A 13 -4.95 -42.37 9.22
CA THR A 13 -4.39 -43.34 8.27
C THR A 13 -5.40 -44.36 7.74
N ARG A 14 -6.55 -44.53 8.41
CA ARG A 14 -7.63 -45.44 7.97
C ARG A 14 -8.48 -44.87 6.83
N SER A 15 -8.60 -43.55 6.74
CA SER A 15 -9.29 -42.87 5.64
C SER A 15 -8.41 -41.74 5.07
N PRO A 16 -7.30 -42.10 4.41
CA PRO A 16 -6.30 -41.13 3.96
C PRO A 16 -6.84 -40.21 2.85
N LEU A 17 -7.79 -40.70 2.05
CA LEU A 17 -8.37 -39.92 0.95
C LEU A 17 -9.26 -38.78 1.48
N LEU A 18 -10.20 -39.09 2.39
CA LEU A 18 -11.09 -38.08 2.98
C LEU A 18 -10.34 -37.12 3.89
N THR A 19 -9.35 -37.62 4.64
CA THR A 19 -8.52 -36.78 5.50
C THR A 19 -7.64 -35.86 4.66
N GLY A 20 -7.04 -36.38 3.59
CA GLY A 20 -6.29 -35.58 2.62
C GLY A 20 -7.14 -34.49 1.98
N LEU A 21 -8.34 -34.83 1.48
CA LEU A 21 -9.27 -33.85 0.92
C LEU A 21 -9.64 -32.74 1.91
N SER A 22 -9.89 -33.09 3.17
CA SER A 22 -10.22 -32.12 4.22
C SER A 22 -9.04 -31.20 4.52
N ILE A 23 -7.83 -31.76 4.66
CA ILE A 23 -6.60 -30.97 4.88
C ILE A 23 -6.32 -30.07 3.68
N SER A 24 -6.52 -30.56 2.45
CA SER A 24 -6.34 -29.76 1.24
C SER A 24 -7.32 -28.60 1.17
N MET A 25 -8.59 -28.82 1.53
CA MET A 25 -9.59 -27.75 1.56
C MET A 25 -9.23 -26.67 2.59
N ILE A 26 -8.82 -27.07 3.79
CA ILE A 26 -8.36 -26.14 4.84
C ILE A 26 -7.10 -25.39 4.37
N SER A 27 -6.14 -26.11 3.80
CA SER A 27 -4.91 -25.53 3.27
C SER A 27 -5.20 -24.52 2.16
N LEU A 28 -6.12 -24.84 1.26
CA LEU A 28 -6.52 -23.96 0.16
C LEU A 28 -7.23 -22.71 0.70
N ALA A 29 -8.08 -22.84 1.72
CA ALA A 29 -8.72 -21.70 2.36
C ALA A 29 -7.67 -20.75 2.99
N PHE A 30 -6.71 -21.29 3.73
CA PHE A 30 -5.62 -20.49 4.30
C PHE A 30 -4.69 -19.90 3.22
N TYR A 31 -4.46 -20.64 2.13
CA TYR A 31 -3.68 -20.15 1.00
C TYR A 31 -4.35 -18.95 0.33
N ILE A 32 -5.65 -19.05 0.03
CA ILE A 32 -6.43 -17.95 -0.54
C ILE A 32 -6.44 -16.76 0.43
N LEU A 33 -6.66 -17.00 1.72
CA LEU A 33 -6.60 -15.94 2.73
C LEU A 33 -5.25 -15.25 2.75
N GLY A 34 -4.15 -15.99 2.68
CA GLY A 34 -2.79 -15.47 2.61
C GLY A 34 -2.55 -14.62 1.36
N LEU A 35 -3.03 -15.08 0.19
CA LEU A 35 -2.96 -14.30 -1.05
C LEU A 35 -3.72 -12.98 -0.94
N PHE A 36 -4.92 -12.99 -0.34
CA PHE A 36 -5.69 -11.77 -0.11
C PHE A 36 -5.00 -10.83 0.87
N ALA A 37 -4.47 -11.36 1.99
CA ALA A 37 -3.73 -10.56 2.96
C ALA A 37 -2.50 -9.91 2.32
N LEU A 38 -1.77 -10.67 1.50
CA LEU A 38 -0.63 -10.16 0.74
C LEU A 38 -1.07 -9.08 -0.27
N ALA A 39 -2.14 -9.33 -1.03
CA ALA A 39 -2.67 -8.34 -1.97
C ALA A 39 -3.05 -7.04 -1.26
N VAL A 40 -3.82 -7.12 -0.17
CA VAL A 40 -4.20 -5.95 0.64
C VAL A 40 -2.98 -5.19 1.14
N HIS A 41 -1.95 -5.89 1.63
CA HIS A 41 -0.70 -5.24 2.05
C HIS A 41 -0.02 -4.52 0.88
N ASN A 42 0.03 -5.13 -0.31
CA ASN A 42 0.56 -4.49 -1.50
C ASN A 42 -0.28 -3.28 -1.93
N PHE A 43 -1.61 -3.37 -1.85
CA PHE A 43 -2.50 -2.24 -2.13
C PHE A 43 -2.22 -1.06 -1.20
N TYR A 44 -2.03 -1.30 0.10
CA TYR A 44 -1.68 -0.22 1.02
C TYR A 44 -0.34 0.43 0.68
N LEU A 45 0.69 -0.36 0.29
CA LEU A 45 1.97 0.21 -0.15
C LEU A 45 1.82 1.08 -1.40
N VAL A 46 1.04 0.61 -2.38
CA VAL A 46 0.77 1.38 -3.60
C VAL A 46 -0.05 2.64 -3.28
N LEU A 47 -1.04 2.54 -2.40
CA LEU A 47 -1.85 3.68 -1.98
C LEU A 47 -1.04 4.70 -1.18
N ASP A 48 -0.06 4.28 -0.38
CA ASP A 48 0.86 5.16 0.34
C ASP A 48 1.75 5.96 -0.64
N GLU A 49 2.22 5.32 -1.72
CA GLU A 49 2.93 6.02 -2.80
C GLU A 49 2.02 6.93 -3.63
N MET A 50 0.74 6.56 -3.77
CA MET A 50 -0.28 7.31 -4.50
C MET A 50 -1.05 8.31 -3.63
N GLU A 51 -0.76 8.39 -2.33
CA GLU A 51 -1.50 9.25 -1.42
C GLU A 51 -1.44 10.68 -1.96
N GLU A 52 -2.62 11.26 -2.07
CA GLU A 52 -3.03 12.34 -2.97
C GLU A 52 -2.03 13.52 -2.98
N ARG A 53 -1.04 13.48 -3.89
CA ARG A 53 -0.19 14.66 -4.16
C ARG A 53 -1.06 15.69 -4.85
N ILE A 54 -1.79 16.49 -4.08
CA ILE A 54 -2.56 17.62 -4.59
C ILE A 54 -1.57 18.63 -5.15
N GLN A 55 -1.37 18.58 -6.47
CA GLN A 55 -0.58 19.57 -7.19
C GLN A 55 -1.44 20.82 -7.41
N VAL A 56 -1.08 21.91 -6.73
CA VAL A 56 -1.72 23.20 -6.92
C VAL A 56 -0.92 24.02 -7.93
N VAL A 57 -1.51 24.30 -9.09
CA VAL A 57 -0.89 25.16 -10.11
C VAL A 57 -1.41 26.59 -9.94
N ALA A 58 -0.50 27.52 -9.65
CA ALA A 58 -0.80 28.94 -9.57
C ALA A 58 -0.04 29.70 -10.66
N TYR A 59 -0.76 30.50 -11.45
CA TYR A 59 -0.17 31.33 -12.49
C TYR A 59 0.25 32.69 -11.92
N ILE A 60 1.49 33.08 -12.20
CA ILE A 60 2.04 34.37 -11.81
C ILE A 60 1.85 35.37 -12.96
N ARG A 61 1.53 36.63 -12.64
CA ARG A 61 1.48 37.71 -13.64
C ARG A 61 2.87 37.95 -14.23
N ASP A 62 2.91 38.28 -15.53
CA ASP A 62 4.16 38.58 -16.25
C ASP A 62 4.93 39.80 -15.71
N THR A 63 4.29 40.62 -14.87
CA THR A 63 4.90 41.79 -14.23
C THR A 63 5.62 41.47 -12.91
N ALA A 64 5.60 40.21 -12.44
CA ALA A 64 6.23 39.84 -11.19
C ALA A 64 7.76 39.88 -11.29
N THR A 65 8.42 40.45 -10.29
CA THR A 65 9.88 40.48 -10.23
C THR A 65 10.44 39.14 -9.72
N PRO A 66 11.72 38.82 -9.98
CA PRO A 66 12.37 37.66 -9.41
C PRO A 66 12.32 37.63 -7.87
N GLU A 67 12.38 38.80 -7.24
CA GLU A 67 12.27 38.97 -5.79
C GLU A 67 10.89 38.55 -5.28
N ASN A 68 9.81 38.96 -5.96
CA ASN A 68 8.45 38.52 -5.61
C ASN A 68 8.27 37.00 -5.72
N ILE A 69 8.91 36.36 -6.69
CA ILE A 69 8.85 34.89 -6.87
C ILE A 69 9.61 34.19 -5.73
N MET A 70 10.78 34.71 -5.34
CA MET A 70 11.55 34.19 -4.21
C MET A 70 10.77 34.32 -2.89
N ASP A 71 10.18 35.48 -2.63
CA ASP A 71 9.38 35.71 -1.42
C ASP A 71 8.19 34.76 -1.34
N LEU A 72 7.46 34.60 -2.46
CA LEU A 72 6.34 33.66 -2.53
C LEU A 72 6.79 32.22 -2.27
N ARG A 73 7.92 31.81 -2.84
CA ARG A 73 8.48 30.48 -2.61
C ARG A 73 8.87 30.28 -1.15
N ALA A 74 9.44 31.29 -0.50
CA ALA A 74 9.78 31.22 0.92
C ALA A 74 8.53 31.09 1.81
N ILE A 75 7.46 31.82 1.49
CA ILE A 75 6.18 31.72 2.19
C ILE A 75 5.59 30.32 2.02
N LEU A 76 5.51 29.81 0.80
CA LEU A 76 4.95 28.48 0.52
C LEU A 76 5.78 27.37 1.16
N ALA A 77 7.11 27.47 1.16
CA ALA A 77 7.99 26.51 1.82
C ALA A 77 7.92 26.57 3.37
N SER A 78 7.34 27.63 3.94
CA SER A 78 7.10 27.73 5.38
C SER A 78 5.81 27.03 5.84
N VAL A 79 4.96 26.62 4.89
CA VAL A 79 3.71 25.91 5.18
C VAL A 79 4.01 24.43 5.41
N PRO A 80 3.70 23.86 6.59
CA PRO A 80 4.08 22.49 6.93
C PRO A 80 3.39 21.42 6.08
N GLU A 81 2.23 21.73 5.49
CA GLU A 81 1.49 20.85 4.58
C GLU A 81 2.05 20.86 3.14
N VAL A 82 2.99 21.78 2.82
CA VAL A 82 3.59 21.87 1.49
C VAL A 82 4.86 21.02 1.45
N GLU A 83 4.81 19.92 0.70
CA GLU A 83 5.97 19.04 0.51
C GLU A 83 7.07 19.69 -0.35
N GLY A 84 6.70 20.52 -1.34
CA GLY A 84 7.64 21.16 -2.24
C GLY A 84 7.04 22.26 -3.11
N VAL A 85 7.90 23.13 -3.63
CA VAL A 85 7.53 24.24 -4.53
C VAL A 85 8.47 24.26 -5.73
N GLU A 86 7.90 24.01 -6.90
CA GLU A 86 8.58 24.03 -8.20
C GLU A 86 8.12 25.24 -9.02
N LEU A 87 9.08 25.93 -9.64
CA LEU A 87 8.78 27.02 -10.57
C LEU A 87 8.87 26.47 -12.00
N VAL A 88 7.74 26.44 -12.69
CA VAL A 88 7.69 26.10 -14.12
C VAL A 88 7.64 27.40 -14.92
N THR A 89 8.65 27.63 -15.76
CA THR A 89 8.68 28.78 -16.66
C THR A 89 7.93 28.47 -17.97
N LYS A 90 7.49 29.51 -18.69
CA LYS A 90 6.78 29.37 -19.97
C LYS A 90 7.56 28.59 -21.05
N ASN A 91 8.87 28.41 -20.88
CA ASN A 91 9.71 27.65 -21.81
C ASN A 91 9.74 26.14 -21.50
N GLU A 92 9.31 25.74 -20.31
CA GLU A 92 9.31 24.36 -19.81
C GLU A 92 7.92 23.70 -19.90
N ALA A 93 6.89 24.48 -20.28
CA ALA A 93 5.50 24.07 -20.40
C ALA A 93 5.08 23.72 -21.84
#